data_AF-A0A6B3D0H7-F1
#
_entry.id   AF-A0A6B3D0H7-F1
#
_cell.length_a   1.000
_cell.length_b   1.000
_cell.length_c   1.000
_cell.angle_alpha   90.00
_cell.angle_beta   90.00
_cell.angle_gamma   90.00
#
_symmetry.space_group_name_H-M   'P 1'
#
loop_
_entity.id
_entity.type
_entity.pdbx_description
1 polymer ?
#
loop_
_entity_poly.entity_id
_entity_poly.type
_entity_poly.pdbx_seq_one_letter_code
_entity_poly.pdbx_strand_id
1 'polypeptide(L)' 'ALPGRARVSLFCHSYGSVVCGLAADALPGRVTDIAVAGSPGMRAESAARLDTSARVWAMRDADDWIQDV' A
#
# COMPACT_ATOMS: atom_id res chain seq x y z
N ALA A 1 16.91 13.84 -7.35
CA ALA A 1 15.66 13.16 -7.76
C ALA A 1 15.96 11.68 -7.96
N LEU A 2 15.04 10.77 -7.63
CA LEU A 2 15.20 9.34 -7.94
C LEU A 2 15.42 9.16 -9.45
N PRO A 3 16.25 8.19 -9.90
CA PRO A 3 16.52 7.97 -11.31
C PRO A 3 15.20 7.76 -12.07
N GLY A 4 14.97 8.49 -13.16
CA GLY A 4 13.64 8.60 -13.78
C GLY A 4 13.00 7.30 -14.28
N ARG A 5 13.78 6.22 -14.40
CA ARG A 5 13.33 4.88 -14.83
C ARG A 5 13.46 3.81 -13.74
N ALA A 6 13.86 4.16 -12.52
CA ALA A 6 13.95 3.19 -11.44
C ALA A 6 12.55 2.66 -11.09
N ARG A 7 12.45 1.35 -10.87
CA ARG A 7 11.28 0.75 -10.22
C ARG A 7 11.21 1.26 -8.78
N VAL A 8 10.00 1.51 -8.31
CA VAL A 8 9.73 2.05 -6.97
C VAL A 8 8.86 1.05 -6.23
N SER A 9 9.19 0.82 -4.97
CA SER A 9 8.34 0.12 -4.02
C SER A 9 7.91 1.12 -2.95
N LEU A 10 6.61 1.15 -2.63
CA LEU A 10 6.09 1.94 -1.53
C LEU A 10 6.02 1.07 -0.28
N PHE A 11 6.49 1.61 0.84
CA PHE A 11 6.27 1.03 2.15
C PHE A 11 5.41 1.99 2.95
N CYS A 12 4.21 1.55 3.33
CA CYS A 12 3.19 2.37 3.94
C CYS A 12 2.81 1.80 5.31
N HIS A 13 3.02 2.58 6.36
CA HIS A 13 2.87 2.11 7.74
C HIS A 13 1.71 2.84 8.44
N SER A 14 0.98 2.13 9.31
CA SER A 14 -0.13 2.71 10.08
C SER A 14 -1.15 3.37 9.14
N TYR A 15 -1.67 4.54 9.51
CA TYR A 15 -2.57 5.32 8.66
C TYR A 15 -1.97 5.67 7.28
N GLY A 16 -0.64 5.61 7.11
CA GLY A 16 0.01 5.73 5.80
C GLY A 16 -0.46 4.67 4.80
N SER A 17 -0.87 3.49 5.27
CA SER A 17 -1.48 2.46 4.41
C SER A 17 -2.80 2.93 3.78
N VAL A 18 -3.62 3.69 4.52
CA VAL A 18 -4.84 4.33 3.98
C VAL A 18 -4.48 5.33 2.90
N VAL A 19 -3.48 6.17 3.14
CA VAL A 19 -3.01 7.16 2.16
C VAL A 19 -2.53 6.48 0.88
N CYS A 20 -1.75 5.40 0.99
CA CYS A 20 -1.31 4.63 -0.16
C CYS A 20 -2.46 3.95 -0.89
N GLY A 21 -3.47 3.46 -0.17
CA GLY A 21 -4.68 2.89 -0.78
C GLY A 21 -5.47 3.91 -1.58
N LEU A 22 -5.66 5.10 -1.04
CA LEU A 22 -6.36 6.21 -1.71
C LEU A 22 -5.60 6.74 -2.95
N ALA A 23 -4.29 6.54 -3.01
CA ALA A 23 -3.47 6.98 -4.14
C ALA A 23 -3.25 5.89 -5.19
N ALA A 24 -3.64 4.63 -4.92
CA ALA A 24 -3.15 3.45 -5.62
C ALA A 24 -3.46 3.44 -7.13
N ASP A 25 -4.60 3.99 -7.53
CA ASP A 25 -5.09 4.13 -8.91
C ASP A 25 -4.33 5.22 -9.70
N ALA A 26 -3.86 6.25 -8.99
CA ALA A 26 -3.13 7.38 -9.54
C ALA A 26 -1.60 7.19 -9.54
N LEU A 27 -1.09 6.08 -8.99
CA LEU A 27 0.34 5.82 -8.94
C LEU A 27 0.92 5.59 -10.35
N PRO A 28 2.08 6.18 -10.68
CA PRO A 28 2.72 5.93 -11.96
C PRO A 28 3.17 4.48 -12.06
N GLY A 29 3.06 3.87 -13.25
CA GLY A 29 3.36 2.44 -13.47
C GLY A 29 4.79 1.97 -13.18
N ARG A 30 5.70 2.87 -12.76
CA ARG A 30 7.00 2.52 -12.18
C ARG A 30 6.90 2.06 -10.72
N VAL A 31 5.79 2.31 -10.04
CA VAL A 31 5.50 1.73 -8.73
C VAL A 31 5.03 0.30 -8.96
N THR A 32 5.87 -0.67 -8.59
CA THR A 32 5.60 -2.08 -8.86
C THR A 32 5.12 -2.85 -7.65
N ASP A 33 5.30 -2.27 -6.46
CA ASP A 33 4.97 -2.90 -5.19
C ASP A 33 4.46 -1.86 -4.19
N ILE A 34 3.39 -2.21 -3.47
CA ILE A 34 2.87 -1.47 -2.32
C ILE A 34 2.87 -2.46 -1.15
N ALA A 35 3.73 -2.22 -0.18
CA ALA A 35 3.80 -3.01 1.04
C ALA A 35 3.20 -2.22 2.20
N VAL A 36 2.26 -2.82 2.91
CA VAL A 36 1.59 -2.22 4.07
C VAL A 36 1.87 -3.00 5.33
N ALA A 37 2.13 -2.29 6.43
CA ALA A 37 2.31 -2.85 7.77
C ALA A 37 1.59 -2.00 8.81
N GLY A 38 1.14 -2.68 9.87
CA GLY A 38 0.30 -2.11 10.93
C GLY A 38 -0.85 -1.29 10.41
N SER A 39 -1.53 -1.81 9.38
CA SER A 39 -2.51 -1.09 8.59
C SER A 39 -3.91 -1.21 9.21
N PRO A 40 -4.65 -0.11 9.40
CA PRO A 40 -6.10 -0.16 9.65
C PRO A 40 -6.90 -0.40 8.35
N GLY A 41 -6.26 -0.96 7.32
CA GLY A 41 -6.80 -1.11 5.98
C GLY A 41 -6.39 -0.01 4.99
N MET A 42 -6.92 -0.11 3.77
CA MET A 42 -6.55 0.74 2.62
C MET A 42 -7.75 1.42 1.97
N ARG A 43 -8.87 1.60 2.71
CA ARG A 43 -10.15 2.12 2.18
C ARG A 43 -10.70 1.33 0.98
N ALA A 44 -10.38 0.04 0.91
CA ALA A 44 -10.83 -0.86 -0.14
C ALA A 44 -11.21 -2.22 0.47
N GLU A 45 -12.31 -2.82 -0.01
CA GLU A 45 -12.82 -4.11 0.48
C GLU A 45 -11.94 -5.30 0.06
N SER A 46 -11.16 -5.13 -1.01
CA SER A 46 -10.19 -6.12 -1.48
C SER A 46 -9.07 -5.44 -2.28
N ALA A 47 -7.96 -6.14 -2.47
CA ALA A 47 -6.84 -5.64 -3.28
C ALA A 47 -7.27 -5.29 -4.71
N ALA A 48 -8.24 -6.02 -5.29
CA ALA A 48 -8.77 -5.74 -6.63
C ALA A 48 -9.49 -4.38 -6.73
N ARG A 49 -9.95 -3.82 -5.61
CA ARG A 49 -10.63 -2.53 -5.55
C ARG A 49 -9.68 -1.33 -5.45
N LEU A 50 -8.36 -1.58 -5.36
CA LEU A 50 -7.33 -0.54 -5.39
C LEU A 50 -7.00 -0.04 -6.80
N ASP A 51 -7.52 -0.72 -7.83
CA ASP A 51 -7.33 -0.37 -9.26
C ASP A 51 -5.86 -0.06 -9.64
N THR A 52 -4.94 -0.87 -9.11
CA THR A 52 -3.51 -0.71 -9.31
C THR A 52 -2.91 -1.92 -10.01
N SER A 53 -1.89 -1.68 -10.83
CA SER A 53 -1.06 -2.74 -11.41
C SER A 53 0.09 -3.20 -10.49
N ALA A 54 0.30 -2.49 -9.38
CA ALA A 54 1.31 -2.85 -8.39
C ALA A 54 0.91 -4.11 -7.62
N ARG A 55 1.90 -4.92 -7.24
CA ARG A 55 1.67 -6.01 -6.28
C ARG A 55 1.40 -5.42 -4.89
N VAL A 56 0.37 -5.93 -4.23
CA VAL A 56 -0.01 -5.48 -2.88
C VAL A 56 0.44 -6.55 -1.87
N TRP A 57 1.23 -6.13 -0.89
CA TRP A 57 1.71 -6.97 0.21
C TRP A 57 1.13 -6.44 1.52
N ALA A 58 0.37 -7.27 2.23
CA ALA A 58 -0.18 -6.93 3.54
C ALA A 58 0.54 -7.74 4.62
N MET A 59 1.24 -7.05 5.50
CA MET A 59 1.91 -7.64 6.66
C MET A 59 1.01 -7.49 7.88
N ARG A 60 0.83 -8.59 8.61
CA ARG A 60 0.11 -8.64 9.87
C ARG A 60 1.05 -9.15 10.95
N ASP A 61 1.15 -8.39 12.02
CA ASP A 61 1.78 -8.85 13.26
C ASP A 61 0.69 -9.35 14.22
N ALA A 62 1.00 -10.38 15.01
CA ALA A 62 0.00 -11.05 15.84
C ALA A 62 -0.52 -10.14 16.97
N ASP A 63 0.35 -9.28 17.49
CA ASP A 63 0.08 -8.42 18.65
C ASP A 63 -0.27 -6.97 18.25
N ASP A 64 -0.47 -6.70 16.96
CA ASP A 64 -0.81 -5.36 16.49
C ASP A 64 -2.29 -5.04 16.66
N TRP A 65 -2.61 -4.25 17.68
CA TRP A 65 -3.97 -3.81 17.99
C TRP A 65 -4.67 -3.03 16.88
N ILE A 66 -3.94 -2.46 15.91
CA ILE A 66 -4.53 -1.74 14.77
C ILE A 66 -5.38 -2.65 13.88
N GLN A 67 -5.18 -3.97 13.95
CA GLN A 67 -5.97 -4.96 13.21
C GLN A 67 -7.47 -4.93 13.52
N ASP A 68 -7.84 -4.43 14.70
CA ASP A 68 -9.22 -4.43 15.22
C ASP A 68 -9.88 -3.03 15.19
N VAL A 69 -9.26 -2.08 14.49
CA VAL A 69 -9.72 -0.68 14.37
C VAL A 69 -10.51 -0.44 13.09
#